data_AF-A0A6J0XDI1-F1
#
_entry.id   AF-A0A6J0XDI1-F1
#
_cell.length_a   1.000
_cell.length_b   1.000
_cell.length_c   1.000
_cell.angle_alpha   90.00
_cell.angle_beta   90.00
_cell.angle_gamma   90.00
#
_symmetry.space_group_name_H-M   'P 1'
#
loop_
_entity.id
_entity.type
_entity.pdbx_description
1 polymer ?
#
loop_
_entity_poly.entity_id
_entity_poly.type
_entity_poly.pdbx_seq_one_letter_code
_entity_poly.pdbx_strand_id
1 'polypeptide(L)'
;MVKFAPLFVPLERRLQTFGVLHWIFCFMVLPPICIVVFIGLLFTRFWFFSILYAIWLYLDQNKPWQGGRRNEAIRRWAIWKYMKNYFPISLVKTAELDPSRNYLAGFHPHGVLSVGAFTNLCTEGTGFSSVFPGICSYLTTISIYFWVPFFRDYIMQGGLVSTDKESVAHILSRKGGGNLVGITIGGVKEALKTRPGANKLVLQNRKGFARLALMHGGKAHRGAKDTTSLPRRGGQAAPALHEGTEQPLRNPQAQVQRPKRPTLGVLLSTSPEEQLPQRAGLALGREVQ
;
A
#
# COMPACT_ATOMS: atom_id res chain seq x y z
N MET A 1 22.89 -14.92 -25.71
CA MET A 1 23.24 -13.64 -26.35
C MET A 1 22.78 -12.49 -25.46
N VAL A 2 23.72 -11.66 -25.00
CA VAL A 2 23.41 -10.41 -24.32
C VAL A 2 22.82 -9.46 -25.38
N LYS A 3 21.53 -9.15 -25.29
CA LYS A 3 20.90 -8.12 -26.13
C LYS A 3 21.26 -6.76 -25.53
N PHE A 4 22.22 -6.07 -26.15
CA PHE A 4 22.53 -4.69 -25.78
C PHE A 4 21.34 -3.78 -26.13
N ALA A 5 21.14 -2.73 -25.32
CA ALA A 5 20.13 -1.72 -25.61
C ALA A 5 20.46 -1.05 -26.96
N PRO A 6 19.46 -0.84 -27.84
CA PRO A 6 19.70 -0.20 -29.13
C PRO A 6 20.29 1.20 -28.92
N LEU A 7 21.29 1.59 -29.73
CA LEU A 7 21.97 2.89 -29.60
C LEU A 7 20.99 4.08 -29.70
N PHE A 8 19.91 3.91 -30.45
CA PHE A 8 18.89 4.93 -30.71
C PHE A 8 17.61 4.69 -29.89
N VAL A 9 17.71 4.78 -28.56
CA VAL A 9 16.54 4.86 -27.67
C VAL A 9 15.99 6.29 -27.67
N PRO A 10 14.67 6.51 -27.89
CA PRO A 10 14.04 7.83 -27.78
C PRO A 10 14.29 8.48 -26.42
N LEU A 11 14.40 9.81 -26.38
CA LEU A 11 14.66 10.56 -25.15
C LEU A 11 13.64 10.24 -24.04
N GLU A 12 12.36 10.07 -24.39
CA GLU A 12 11.33 9.71 -23.43
C GLU A 12 11.63 8.39 -22.72
N ARG A 13 12.06 7.35 -23.45
CA ARG A 13 12.43 6.06 -22.88
C ARG A 13 13.67 6.19 -21.98
N ARG A 14 14.62 7.06 -22.33
CA ARG A 14 15.78 7.37 -21.46
C ARG A 14 15.35 8.06 -20.17
N LEU A 15 14.41 9.01 -20.23
CA LEU A 15 13.86 9.68 -19.05
C LEU A 15 13.04 8.72 -18.16
N GLN A 16 12.30 7.78 -18.77
CA GLN A 16 11.62 6.70 -18.05
C GLN A 16 12.62 5.80 -17.31
N THR A 17 13.68 5.35 -17.99
CA THR A 17 14.76 4.58 -17.33
C THR A 17 15.46 5.39 -16.25
N PHE A 18 15.74 6.67 -16.49
CA PHE A 18 16.33 7.57 -15.50
C PHE A 18 15.43 7.72 -14.27
N GLY A 19 14.11 7.84 -14.44
CA GLY A 19 13.17 7.89 -13.33
C GLY A 19 13.21 6.65 -12.44
N VAL A 20 13.34 5.47 -13.04
CA VAL A 20 13.52 4.20 -12.30
C VAL A 20 14.88 4.13 -11.62
N LEU A 21 15.95 4.55 -12.30
CA LEU A 21 17.29 4.57 -11.71
C LEU A 21 17.37 5.55 -10.54
N HIS A 22 16.78 6.74 -10.68
CA HIS A 22 16.63 7.70 -9.60
C HIS A 22 15.88 7.09 -8.40
N TRP A 23 14.78 6.40 -8.65
CA TRP A 23 14.02 5.71 -7.60
C TRP A 23 14.87 4.67 -6.86
N ILE A 24 15.57 3.80 -7.59
CA ILE A 24 16.46 2.78 -7.01
C ILE A 24 17.59 3.45 -6.21
N PHE A 25 18.22 4.48 -6.78
CA PHE A 25 19.27 5.24 -6.13
C PHE A 25 18.77 5.82 -4.80
N CYS A 26 17.60 6.47 -4.80
CA CYS A 26 17.02 7.07 -3.62
C CYS A 26 16.76 6.07 -2.49
N PHE A 27 16.39 4.82 -2.76
CA PHE A 27 16.05 3.86 -1.69
C PHE A 27 17.17 2.88 -1.33
N MET A 28 18.13 2.64 -2.23
CA MET A 28 19.21 1.67 -2.01
C MET A 28 20.57 2.35 -1.74
N VAL A 29 20.85 3.48 -2.38
CA VAL A 29 22.19 4.09 -2.39
C VAL A 29 22.24 5.37 -1.57
N LEU A 30 21.19 6.19 -1.61
CA LEU A 30 21.11 7.43 -0.83
C LEU A 30 21.20 7.22 0.69
N PRO A 31 20.53 6.21 1.31
CA PRO A 31 20.63 6.02 2.76
C PRO A 31 22.07 5.82 3.28
N PRO A 32 22.90 4.90 2.73
CA PRO A 32 24.29 4.78 3.18
C PRO A 32 25.13 6.01 2.89
N ILE A 33 24.90 6.71 1.76
CA ILE A 33 25.57 7.98 1.48
C ILE A 33 25.26 9.00 2.57
N CYS A 34 24.00 9.15 2.98
CA CYS A 34 23.62 10.08 4.03
C CYS A 34 24.30 9.77 5.37
N ILE A 35 24.48 8.49 5.71
CA ILE A 35 25.22 8.07 6.91
C ILE A 35 26.68 8.48 6.80
N VAL A 36 27.34 8.16 5.69
CA VAL A 36 28.75 8.50 5.46
C VAL A 36 28.97 10.00 5.49
N VAL A 37 28.08 10.79 4.87
CA VAL A 37 28.14 12.26 4.90
C VAL A 37 27.95 12.78 6.32
N PHE A 38 26.94 12.30 7.05
CA PHE A 38 26.67 12.75 8.41
C PHE A 38 27.85 12.47 9.36
N ILE A 39 28.39 11.26 9.31
CA ILE A 39 29.55 10.84 10.10
C ILE A 39 30.81 11.59 9.64
N GLY A 40 31.05 11.65 8.32
CA GLY A 40 32.20 12.33 7.74
C GLY A 40 32.27 13.80 8.14
N LEU A 41 31.14 14.52 8.15
CA LEU A 41 31.07 15.91 8.59
C LEU A 41 31.54 16.12 10.03
N LEU A 42 31.34 15.15 10.93
CA LEU A 42 31.82 15.21 12.33
C LEU A 42 33.35 15.25 12.42
N PHE A 43 34.06 14.71 11.42
CA PHE A 43 35.53 14.71 11.37
C PHE A 43 36.11 15.88 10.56
N THR A 44 35.26 16.82 10.11
CA THR A 44 35.69 18.00 9.37
C THR A 44 35.51 19.28 10.20
N ARG A 45 35.98 20.41 9.67
CA ARG A 45 35.73 21.76 10.26
C ARG A 45 34.24 22.10 10.36
N PHE A 46 33.37 21.34 9.68
CA PHE A 46 31.92 21.52 9.61
C PHE A 46 31.14 20.69 10.65
N TRP A 47 31.80 20.10 11.65
CA TRP A 47 31.18 19.23 12.66
C TRP A 47 29.97 19.84 13.37
N PHE A 48 29.96 21.16 13.56
CA PHE A 48 28.86 21.87 14.21
C PHE A 48 27.52 21.74 13.45
N PHE A 49 27.54 21.59 12.13
CA PHE A 49 26.31 21.33 11.35
C PHE A 49 25.73 19.95 11.67
N SER A 50 26.59 18.92 11.81
CA SER A 50 26.14 17.59 12.22
C SER A 50 25.59 17.59 13.64
N ILE A 51 26.19 18.33 14.57
CA ILE A 51 25.66 18.47 15.94
C ILE A 51 24.34 19.21 15.97
N LEU A 52 24.22 20.34 15.26
CA LEU A 52 22.97 21.07 15.16
C LEU A 52 21.86 20.19 14.56
N TYR A 53 22.19 19.45 13.50
CA TYR A 53 21.27 18.49 12.90
C TYR A 53 20.93 17.36 13.86
N ALA A 54 21.88 16.81 14.64
CA ALA A 54 21.64 15.79 15.66
C ALA A 54 20.68 16.25 16.76
N ILE A 55 20.85 17.49 17.24
CA ILE A 55 19.92 18.12 18.19
C ILE A 55 18.53 18.20 17.57
N TRP A 56 18.44 18.65 16.32
CA TRP A 56 17.18 18.63 15.58
C TRP A 56 16.61 17.21 15.43
N LEU A 57 17.46 16.18 15.21
CA LEU A 57 17.01 14.78 15.16
C LEU A 57 16.36 14.32 16.46
N TYR A 58 16.95 14.70 17.58
CA TYR A 58 16.47 14.35 18.91
C TYR A 58 15.13 15.04 19.23
N LEU A 59 15.05 16.34 18.96
CA LEU A 59 13.81 17.11 19.15
C LEU A 59 12.68 16.60 18.24
N ASP A 60 13.04 16.12 17.05
CA ASP A 60 12.09 15.77 16.01
C ASP A 60 11.78 14.26 15.90
N GLN A 61 12.30 13.46 16.82
CA GLN A 61 12.27 12.00 16.74
C GLN A 61 10.87 11.42 16.54
N ASN A 62 9.80 12.06 17.03
CA ASN A 62 8.45 11.50 16.97
C ASN A 62 7.70 11.76 15.65
N LYS A 63 8.20 12.63 14.76
CA LYS A 63 7.48 13.01 13.54
C LYS A 63 7.17 11.85 12.58
N PRO A 64 8.06 10.86 12.35
CA PRO A 64 7.75 9.71 11.53
C PRO A 64 6.56 8.88 12.00
N TRP A 65 6.29 8.90 13.31
CA TRP A 65 5.14 8.24 13.95
C TRP A 65 3.90 9.14 14.04
N GLN A 66 4.02 10.39 13.63
CA GLN A 66 2.95 11.39 13.67
C GLN A 66 2.63 11.93 12.27
N GLY A 67 2.74 11.09 11.24
CA GLY A 67 2.37 11.47 9.86
C GLY A 67 3.44 12.22 9.06
N GLY A 68 4.65 12.39 9.60
CA GLY A 68 5.78 12.97 8.88
C GLY A 68 5.60 14.44 8.47
N ARG A 69 6.21 14.82 7.34
CA ARG A 69 6.20 16.19 6.78
C ARG A 69 5.97 16.16 5.28
N ARG A 70 4.75 15.82 4.88
CA ARG A 70 4.42 15.70 3.46
C ARG A 70 4.64 17.03 2.73
N ASN A 71 5.27 16.98 1.55
CA ASN A 71 5.56 18.14 0.72
C ASN A 71 5.00 17.93 -0.69
N GLU A 72 3.96 18.68 -1.05
CA GLU A 72 3.30 18.57 -2.35
C GLU A 72 4.23 18.87 -3.53
N ALA A 73 5.25 19.70 -3.36
CA ALA A 73 6.21 19.98 -4.45
C ALA A 73 7.00 18.73 -4.83
N ILE A 74 7.49 17.98 -3.84
CA ILE A 74 8.21 16.71 -4.08
C ILE A 74 7.26 15.68 -4.68
N ARG A 75 6.03 15.57 -4.17
CA ARG A 75 5.03 14.63 -4.71
C ARG A 75 4.70 14.92 -6.18
N ARG A 76 4.81 16.17 -6.63
CA ARG A 76 4.50 16.62 -7.99
C ARG A 76 5.71 16.63 -8.94
N TRP A 77 6.89 16.17 -8.53
CA TRP A 77 8.06 16.11 -9.42
C TRP A 77 7.77 15.36 -10.71
N ALA A 78 8.23 15.92 -11.84
CA ALA A 78 8.02 15.34 -13.17
C ALA A 78 8.59 13.93 -13.29
N ILE A 79 9.63 13.60 -12.52
CA ILE A 79 10.26 12.27 -12.51
C ILE A 79 9.29 11.13 -12.18
N TRP A 80 8.27 11.40 -11.37
CA TRP A 80 7.26 10.40 -11.01
C TRP A 80 6.36 10.03 -12.19
N LYS A 81 6.11 10.97 -13.12
CA LYS A 81 5.36 10.69 -14.36
C LYS A 81 6.15 9.75 -15.28
N TYR A 82 7.47 9.95 -15.37
CA TYR A 82 8.35 9.07 -16.13
C TYR A 82 8.43 7.67 -15.51
N MET A 83 8.56 7.58 -14.17
CA MET A 83 8.53 6.29 -13.46
C MET A 83 7.20 5.55 -13.67
N LYS A 84 6.07 6.27 -13.58
CA LYS A 84 4.73 5.75 -13.86
C LYS A 84 4.60 5.19 -15.28
N ASN A 85 5.13 5.89 -16.28
CA ASN A 85 5.07 5.46 -17.68
C ASN A 85 6.03 4.30 -18.01
N TYR A 86 7.11 4.11 -17.25
CA TYR A 86 8.01 2.96 -17.41
C TYR A 86 7.33 1.63 -17.03
N PHE A 87 6.57 1.62 -15.92
CA PHE A 87 5.89 0.44 -15.37
C PHE A 87 4.38 0.37 -15.68
N PRO A 88 3.93 1.05 -16.75
CA PRO A 88 2.53 1.48 -16.97
C PRO A 88 1.60 1.49 -15.73
N ILE A 89 1.97 2.24 -14.69
CA ILE A 89 1.19 2.27 -13.43
C ILE A 89 -0.07 3.12 -13.63
N SER A 90 -1.23 2.58 -13.26
CA SER A 90 -2.51 3.27 -13.26
C SER A 90 -3.20 3.19 -11.90
N LEU A 91 -3.88 4.27 -11.51
CA LEU A 91 -4.76 4.30 -10.35
C LEU A 91 -6.21 4.23 -10.83
N VAL A 92 -6.92 3.15 -10.51
CA VAL A 92 -8.32 2.96 -10.88
C VAL A 92 -9.18 3.11 -9.63
N LYS A 93 -10.14 4.03 -9.67
CA LYS A 93 -11.11 4.24 -8.60
C LYS A 93 -12.27 3.28 -8.74
N THR A 94 -12.49 2.47 -7.71
CA THR A 94 -13.60 1.50 -7.67
C THR A 94 -14.71 1.88 -6.70
N ALA A 95 -14.43 2.81 -5.79
CA ALA A 95 -15.39 3.30 -4.80
C ALA A 95 -15.07 4.75 -4.44
N GLU A 96 -16.12 5.47 -4.04
CA GLU A 96 -15.99 6.80 -3.45
C GLU A 96 -15.46 6.69 -2.01
N LEU A 97 -14.53 7.58 -1.66
CA LEU A 97 -14.00 7.71 -0.30
C LEU A 97 -14.50 9.04 0.27
N ASP A 98 -15.22 8.95 1.37
CA ASP A 98 -15.74 10.08 2.14
C ASP A 98 -14.58 10.79 2.87
N PRO A 99 -14.27 12.06 2.54
CA PRO A 99 -13.20 12.81 3.18
C PRO A 99 -13.37 13.05 4.68
N SER A 100 -14.56 12.80 5.24
CA SER A 100 -14.78 12.88 6.70
C SER A 100 -14.28 11.64 7.45
N ARG A 101 -13.84 10.59 6.74
CA ARG A 101 -13.42 9.30 7.31
C ARG A 101 -11.95 9.00 7.07
N ASN A 102 -11.37 8.22 7.98
CA ASN A 102 -10.02 7.69 7.84
C ASN A 102 -10.06 6.25 7.32
N TYR A 103 -9.11 5.91 6.47
CA TYR A 103 -9.04 4.64 5.74
C TYR A 103 -7.73 3.92 5.98
N LEU A 104 -7.82 2.60 6.12
CA LEU A 104 -6.67 1.72 6.17
C LEU A 104 -6.69 0.84 4.93
N ALA A 105 -5.78 1.09 4.00
CA ALA A 105 -5.69 0.38 2.73
C ALA A 105 -4.58 -0.67 2.80
N GLY A 106 -4.89 -1.89 2.36
CA GLY A 106 -3.92 -2.94 2.18
C GLY A 106 -3.48 -3.01 0.73
N PHE A 107 -2.19 -3.18 0.47
CA PHE A 107 -1.72 -3.36 -0.91
C PHE A 107 -0.83 -4.61 -1.05
N HIS A 108 -0.97 -5.25 -2.21
CA HIS A 108 -0.31 -6.48 -2.64
C HIS A 108 -0.43 -6.60 -4.18
N PRO A 109 0.53 -7.24 -4.91
CA PRO A 109 1.80 -7.78 -4.45
C PRO A 109 2.84 -6.69 -4.19
N HIS A 110 3.76 -6.97 -3.26
CA HIS A 110 4.86 -6.07 -2.93
C HIS A 110 6.17 -6.64 -3.49
N GLY A 111 6.67 -6.06 -4.59
CA GLY A 111 8.09 -6.22 -4.97
C GLY A 111 8.98 -5.45 -4.00
N VAL A 112 10.27 -5.79 -3.85
CA VAL A 112 11.18 -5.26 -2.80
C VAL A 112 11.05 -3.75 -2.53
N LEU A 113 10.87 -2.92 -3.57
CA LEU A 113 10.78 -1.46 -3.47
C LEU A 113 9.36 -0.87 -3.57
N SER A 114 8.32 -1.69 -3.67
CA SER A 114 6.94 -1.20 -3.59
C SER A 114 6.55 -0.14 -4.64
N VAL A 115 7.17 -0.17 -5.82
CA VAL A 115 7.11 0.93 -6.81
C VAL A 115 5.67 1.37 -7.10
N GLY A 116 4.75 0.42 -7.28
CA GLY A 116 3.33 0.71 -7.53
C GLY A 116 2.64 1.44 -6.37
N ALA A 117 2.88 1.00 -5.14
CA ALA A 117 2.29 1.63 -3.96
C ALA A 117 2.87 3.02 -3.70
N PHE A 118 4.19 3.19 -3.82
CA PHE A 118 4.80 4.50 -3.72
C PHE A 118 4.32 5.45 -4.81
N THR A 119 4.31 5.01 -6.08
CA THR A 119 3.85 5.87 -7.20
C THR A 119 2.42 6.33 -6.98
N ASN A 120 1.53 5.46 -6.50
CA ASN A 120 0.12 5.79 -6.31
C ASN A 120 -0.19 6.57 -5.02
N LEU A 121 0.47 6.26 -3.91
CA LEU A 121 0.12 6.83 -2.60
C LEU A 121 1.05 7.97 -2.17
N CYS A 122 2.32 7.93 -2.58
CA CYS A 122 3.31 8.92 -2.18
C CYS A 122 3.52 10.02 -3.21
N THR A 123 3.11 9.83 -4.47
CA THR A 123 3.35 10.81 -5.55
C THR A 123 2.07 11.22 -6.26
N GLU A 124 2.14 12.30 -7.02
CA GLU A 124 1.10 12.72 -7.95
C GLU A 124 1.36 12.19 -9.38
N GLY A 125 2.20 11.15 -9.55
CA GLY A 125 2.48 10.54 -10.85
C GLY A 125 1.24 9.93 -11.52
N THR A 126 0.27 9.44 -10.73
CA THR A 126 -1.05 8.98 -11.18
C THR A 126 -2.18 9.94 -10.82
N GLY A 127 -1.86 11.12 -10.27
CA GLY A 127 -2.85 12.12 -9.88
C GLY A 127 -3.74 11.70 -8.71
N PHE A 128 -3.18 11.09 -7.66
CA PHE A 128 -3.95 10.61 -6.50
C PHE A 128 -4.92 11.66 -5.95
N SER A 129 -4.46 12.90 -5.76
CA SER A 129 -5.31 13.98 -5.23
C SER A 129 -6.47 14.37 -6.15
N SER A 130 -6.36 14.10 -7.46
CA SER A 130 -7.48 14.31 -8.40
C SER A 130 -8.51 13.18 -8.36
N VAL A 131 -8.06 11.94 -8.09
CA VAL A 131 -8.93 10.76 -8.03
C VAL A 131 -9.69 10.70 -6.69
N PHE A 132 -9.00 11.04 -5.60
CA PHE A 132 -9.53 11.06 -4.24
C PHE A 132 -9.38 12.46 -3.63
N PRO A 133 -10.22 13.44 -4.03
CA PRO A 133 -10.16 14.79 -3.51
C PRO A 133 -10.43 14.80 -2.00
N GLY A 134 -9.66 15.60 -1.26
CA GLY A 134 -9.77 15.67 0.20
C GLY A 134 -9.16 14.49 0.96
N ILE A 135 -8.64 13.46 0.26
CA ILE A 135 -7.92 12.35 0.89
C ILE A 135 -6.42 12.59 0.88
N CYS A 136 -5.82 12.53 2.06
CA CYS A 136 -4.40 12.53 2.30
C CYS A 136 -3.88 11.11 2.44
N SER A 137 -3.15 10.63 1.43
CA SER A 137 -2.48 9.33 1.45
C SER A 137 -1.16 9.36 2.22
N TYR A 138 -0.89 8.25 2.91
CA TYR A 138 0.35 7.89 3.57
C TYR A 138 0.71 6.44 3.25
N LEU A 139 2.00 6.13 3.23
CA LEU A 139 2.49 4.77 2.99
C LEU A 139 3.41 4.35 4.13
N THR A 140 3.15 3.19 4.73
CA THR A 140 4.04 2.67 5.76
C THR A 140 5.34 2.13 5.16
N THR A 141 6.45 2.40 5.82
CA THR A 141 7.76 1.80 5.51
C THR A 141 8.47 1.32 6.76
N ILE A 142 9.57 0.60 6.57
CA ILE A 142 10.37 0.06 7.66
C ILE A 142 10.96 1.17 8.53
N SER A 143 10.79 1.06 9.85
CA SER A 143 11.13 2.10 10.81
C SER A 143 12.62 2.48 10.80
N ILE A 144 13.51 1.56 10.38
CA ILE A 144 14.97 1.79 10.31
C ILE A 144 15.33 2.99 9.42
N TYR A 145 14.56 3.25 8.36
CA TYR A 145 14.84 4.37 7.47
C TYR A 145 14.67 5.73 8.14
N PHE A 146 13.84 5.83 9.19
CA PHE A 146 13.64 7.08 9.92
C PHE A 146 14.76 7.42 10.90
N TRP A 147 15.67 6.47 11.15
CA TRP A 147 16.89 6.71 11.92
C TRP A 147 18.05 7.23 11.07
N VAL A 148 17.92 7.18 9.74
CA VAL A 148 18.97 7.63 8.82
C VAL A 148 18.91 9.17 8.66
N PRO A 149 19.96 9.91 9.05
CA PRO A 149 20.09 11.35 8.82
C PRO A 149 19.79 11.74 7.38
N PHE A 150 19.13 12.88 7.15
CA PHE A 150 18.73 13.45 5.86
C PHE A 150 17.73 12.61 5.04
N PHE A 151 17.95 11.30 4.94
CA PHE A 151 17.09 10.37 4.23
C PHE A 151 15.70 10.30 4.83
N ARG A 152 15.60 10.28 6.17
CA ARG A 152 14.31 10.31 6.88
C ARG A 152 13.45 11.51 6.46
N ASP A 153 14.07 12.67 6.22
CA ASP A 153 13.35 13.90 5.87
C ASP A 153 12.91 13.88 4.42
N TYR A 154 13.73 13.30 3.55
CA TYR A 154 13.36 13.04 2.16
C TYR A 154 12.14 12.11 2.05
N ILE A 155 12.14 10.97 2.75
CA ILE A 155 11.02 10.02 2.64
C ILE A 155 9.73 10.54 3.32
N MET A 156 9.86 11.28 4.43
CA MET A 156 8.69 11.90 5.08
C MET A 156 7.99 12.91 4.15
N GLN A 157 8.74 13.58 3.27
CA GLN A 157 8.18 14.49 2.28
C GLN A 157 7.31 13.80 1.22
N GLY A 158 7.60 12.54 0.91
CA GLY A 158 6.72 11.68 0.09
C GLY A 158 5.49 11.17 0.83
N GLY A 159 5.32 11.44 2.13
CA GLY A 159 4.24 10.89 2.94
C GLY A 159 4.50 9.46 3.43
N LEU A 160 5.77 9.04 3.49
CA LEU A 160 6.13 7.78 4.16
C LEU A 160 6.11 7.96 5.68
N VAL A 161 5.57 6.95 6.36
CA VAL A 161 5.41 6.92 7.82
C VAL A 161 5.88 5.58 8.39
N SER A 162 6.14 5.52 9.70
CA SER A 162 6.53 4.26 10.34
C SER A 162 5.42 3.20 10.20
N THR A 163 5.84 1.95 9.99
CA THR A 163 4.97 0.76 10.00
C THR A 163 4.50 0.36 11.40
N ASP A 164 4.98 1.03 12.45
CA ASP A 164 4.60 0.74 13.82
C ASP A 164 3.11 1.00 14.06
N LYS A 165 2.50 0.21 14.95
CA LYS A 165 1.06 0.23 15.17
C LYS A 165 0.60 1.60 15.68
N GLU A 166 1.42 2.22 16.53
CA GLU A 166 1.21 3.52 17.14
C GLU A 166 1.17 4.62 16.08
N SER A 167 2.08 4.54 15.09
CA SER A 167 2.14 5.46 13.96
C SER A 167 0.86 5.43 13.13
N VAL A 168 0.44 4.22 12.75
CA VAL A 168 -0.80 4.04 11.97
C VAL A 168 -2.03 4.45 12.77
N ALA A 169 -2.11 4.06 14.04
CA ALA A 169 -3.22 4.44 14.92
C ALA A 169 -3.30 5.96 15.13
N HIS A 170 -2.15 6.63 15.24
CA HIS A 170 -2.10 8.09 15.35
C HIS A 170 -2.72 8.76 14.12
N ILE A 171 -2.37 8.32 12.91
CA ILE A 171 -2.94 8.90 11.67
C ILE A 171 -4.43 8.59 11.55
N LEU A 172 -4.85 7.36 11.85
CA LEU A 172 -6.25 6.94 11.76
C LEU A 172 -7.16 7.55 12.85
N SER A 173 -6.59 8.09 13.92
CA SER A 173 -7.33 8.73 15.02
C SER A 173 -7.47 10.25 14.88
N ARG A 174 -6.88 10.86 13.84
CA ARG A 174 -6.99 12.30 13.59
C ARG A 174 -8.45 12.72 13.38
N LYS A 175 -8.86 13.71 14.16
CA LYS A 175 -10.16 14.39 14.02
C LYS A 175 -10.15 15.17 12.69
N GLY A 176 -11.26 15.15 11.96
CA GLY A 176 -11.39 15.77 10.64
C GLY A 176 -11.39 14.78 9.46
N GLY A 177 -10.98 13.53 9.69
CA GLY A 177 -11.02 12.50 8.65
C GLY A 177 -10.00 12.72 7.54
N GLY A 178 -10.22 12.04 6.42
CA GLY A 178 -9.52 12.29 5.17
C GLY A 178 -8.13 11.69 5.11
N ASN A 179 -7.73 10.82 6.04
CA ASN A 179 -6.41 10.18 6.00
C ASN A 179 -6.54 8.75 5.49
N LEU A 180 -5.74 8.39 4.50
CA LEU A 180 -5.62 7.02 4.00
C LEU A 180 -4.21 6.50 4.31
N VAL A 181 -4.10 5.42 5.06
CA VAL A 181 -2.81 4.76 5.33
C VAL A 181 -2.72 3.46 4.55
N GLY A 182 -1.76 3.39 3.63
CA GLY A 182 -1.41 2.17 2.89
C GLY A 182 -0.43 1.31 3.68
N ILE A 183 -0.77 0.03 3.87
CA ILE A 183 0.09 -0.96 4.52
C ILE A 183 0.38 -2.10 3.55
N THR A 184 1.66 -2.48 3.50
CA THR A 184 2.12 -3.67 2.81
C THR A 184 1.56 -4.90 3.52
N ILE A 185 0.66 -5.63 2.86
CA ILE A 185 0.22 -6.93 3.35
C ILE A 185 1.31 -7.96 3.00
N GLY A 186 1.53 -8.96 3.86
CA GLY A 186 2.45 -10.10 3.61
C GLY A 186 3.93 -9.91 3.99
N GLY A 187 4.45 -8.67 3.99
CA GLY A 187 5.80 -8.32 4.47
C GLY A 187 6.97 -9.03 3.75
N VAL A 188 8.16 -9.06 4.37
CA VAL A 188 9.42 -9.59 3.78
C VAL A 188 9.29 -11.03 3.27
N LYS A 189 8.54 -11.89 3.98
CA LYS A 189 8.36 -13.31 3.59
C LYS A 189 7.55 -13.48 2.29
N GLU A 190 6.73 -12.50 1.94
CA GLU A 190 5.98 -12.50 0.68
C GLU A 190 6.78 -11.89 -0.47
N ALA A 191 7.53 -10.81 -0.20
CA ALA A 191 8.46 -10.22 -1.17
C ALA A 191 9.48 -11.26 -1.67
N LEU A 192 10.00 -12.12 -0.80
CA LEU A 192 10.94 -13.19 -1.15
C LEU A 192 10.30 -14.38 -1.91
N LYS A 193 8.96 -14.51 -1.90
CA LYS A 193 8.23 -15.62 -2.54
C LYS A 193 7.47 -15.23 -3.80
N THR A 194 7.53 -13.95 -4.18
CA THR A 194 6.86 -13.44 -5.38
C THR A 194 7.54 -14.04 -6.62
N ARG A 195 6.79 -14.80 -7.42
CA ARG A 195 7.27 -15.41 -8.67
C ARG A 195 6.46 -14.84 -9.85
N PRO A 196 7.08 -14.58 -11.01
CA PRO A 196 6.34 -14.18 -12.21
C PRO A 196 5.19 -15.16 -12.48
N GLY A 197 3.96 -14.64 -12.64
CA GLY A 197 2.76 -15.44 -12.92
C GLY A 197 2.01 -16.01 -11.71
N ALA A 198 2.46 -15.80 -10.47
CA ALA A 198 1.71 -16.22 -9.27
C ALA A 198 1.87 -15.24 -8.09
N ASN A 199 0.78 -14.56 -7.74
CA ASN A 199 0.69 -13.73 -6.54
C ASN A 199 0.13 -14.59 -5.40
N LYS A 200 1.00 -15.09 -4.51
CA LYS A 200 0.59 -15.85 -3.33
C LYS A 200 0.55 -14.94 -2.11
N LEU A 201 -0.66 -14.64 -1.65
CA LEU A 201 -0.89 -13.86 -0.45
C LEU A 201 -0.71 -14.73 0.80
N VAL A 202 0.20 -14.39 1.71
CA VAL A 202 0.39 -15.13 2.98
C VAL A 202 -0.32 -14.42 4.14
N LEU A 203 -1.60 -14.72 4.34
CA LEU A 203 -2.43 -14.12 5.41
C LEU A 203 -2.58 -14.96 6.69
N GLN A 204 -2.35 -16.27 6.64
CA GLN A 204 -2.85 -17.22 7.66
C GLN A 204 -2.51 -16.84 9.12
N ASN A 205 -1.34 -16.24 9.38
CA ASN A 205 -0.89 -15.88 10.73
C ASN A 205 -0.65 -14.36 10.95
N ARG A 206 -1.00 -13.48 9.99
CA ARG A 206 -0.75 -12.02 10.09
C ARG A 206 -2.03 -11.19 10.10
N LYS A 207 -2.81 -11.34 11.17
CA LYS A 207 -4.09 -10.63 11.38
C LYS A 207 -3.93 -9.19 11.94
N GLY A 208 -2.71 -8.70 12.13
CA GLY A 208 -2.44 -7.39 12.75
C GLY A 208 -3.09 -6.21 12.00
N PHE A 209 -2.99 -6.20 10.67
CA PHE A 209 -3.64 -5.23 9.80
C PHE A 209 -5.18 -5.29 9.94
N ALA A 210 -5.77 -6.49 9.88
CA ALA A 210 -7.21 -6.68 10.03
C ALA A 210 -7.71 -6.26 11.42
N ARG A 211 -6.96 -6.58 12.48
CA ARG A 211 -7.27 -6.11 13.85
C ARG A 211 -7.25 -4.59 13.93
N LEU A 212 -6.29 -3.94 13.29
CA LEU A 212 -6.18 -2.48 13.28
C LEU A 212 -7.32 -1.83 12.50
N ALA A 213 -7.67 -2.41 11.34
CA ALA A 213 -8.84 -2.02 10.55
C ALA A 213 -10.13 -2.13 11.36
N LEU A 214 -10.34 -3.23 12.08
CA LEU A 214 -11.52 -3.44 12.92
C LEU A 214 -11.58 -2.47 14.12
N MET A 215 -10.44 -2.19 14.76
CA MET A 215 -10.37 -1.25 15.89
C MET A 215 -10.74 0.18 15.51
N HIS A 216 -10.44 0.60 14.27
CA HIS A 216 -10.68 1.97 13.81
C HIS A 216 -11.97 2.08 12.98
N GLY A 217 -12.30 1.07 12.17
CA GLY A 217 -13.57 0.97 11.45
C GLY A 217 -14.77 0.73 12.37
N GLY A 218 -14.61 -0.06 13.44
CA GLY A 218 -15.66 -0.31 14.43
C GLY A 218 -15.98 0.90 15.31
N LYS A 219 -15.03 1.84 15.49
CA LYS A 219 -15.28 3.11 16.19
C LYS A 219 -16.11 4.08 15.33
N ALA A 220 -15.91 4.08 14.02
CA ALA A 220 -16.73 4.88 13.09
C ALA A 220 -18.19 4.41 13.05
N HIS A 221 -18.46 3.11 13.22
CA HIS A 221 -19.82 2.57 13.23
C HIS A 221 -20.54 2.75 14.59
N ARG A 222 -19.81 2.88 15.69
CA ARG A 222 -20.38 3.16 17.02
C ARG A 222 -20.79 4.62 17.21
N GLY A 223 -20.14 5.57 16.53
CA GLY A 223 -20.50 7.00 16.60
C GLY A 223 -21.75 7.39 15.80
N ALA A 224 -22.31 6.49 14.98
CA ALA A 224 -23.48 6.76 14.15
C ALA A 224 -24.82 6.30 14.77
N LYS A 225 -24.82 5.76 16.00
CA LYS A 225 -26.05 5.29 16.69
C LYS A 225 -26.49 6.11 17.90
N ASP A 226 -25.74 7.15 18.31
CA ASP A 226 -26.02 7.89 19.55
C ASP A 226 -26.63 9.30 19.34
N THR A 227 -27.40 9.52 18.26
CA THR A 227 -28.19 10.75 18.08
C THR A 227 -29.62 10.43 17.63
N THR A 228 -30.36 9.72 18.50
CA THR A 228 -31.83 9.79 18.54
C THR A 228 -32.28 9.46 19.95
N SER A 229 -32.28 10.46 20.83
CA SER A 229 -32.97 10.40 22.11
C SER A 229 -34.39 10.97 21.95
N LEU A 230 -35.39 10.10 21.97
CA LEU A 230 -36.79 10.43 22.26
C LEU A 230 -37.33 9.45 23.32
N PRO A 231 -38.32 9.84 24.12
CA PRO A 231 -38.32 9.60 25.56
C PRO A 231 -38.85 8.22 25.98
N ARG A 232 -38.33 7.76 27.14
CA ARG A 232 -38.78 6.58 27.88
C ARG A 232 -40.24 6.74 28.33
N ARG A 233 -41.06 5.73 28.05
CA ARG A 233 -42.24 5.38 28.86
C ARG A 233 -42.16 3.88 29.17
N GLY A 234 -42.30 3.56 30.46
CA GLY A 234 -42.01 2.24 31.02
C GLY A 234 -43.07 1.18 30.76
N GLY A 235 -42.69 -0.06 31.09
CA GLY A 235 -43.57 -1.23 31.13
C GLY A 235 -42.74 -2.49 31.36
N GLN A 236 -42.94 -3.13 32.51
CA GLN A 236 -42.36 -4.40 32.92
C GLN A 236 -42.81 -5.57 32.03
N ALA A 237 -41.95 -6.58 31.88
CA ALA A 237 -42.22 -8.00 32.19
C ALA A 237 -41.23 -8.95 31.46
N ALA A 238 -40.59 -9.84 32.21
CA ALA A 238 -40.12 -11.16 31.76
C ALA A 238 -41.31 -12.15 31.85
N PRO A 239 -41.25 -13.46 31.47
CA PRO A 239 -40.08 -14.30 31.17
C PRO A 239 -40.25 -15.38 30.06
N ALA A 240 -39.17 -16.17 29.88
CA ALA A 240 -39.15 -17.64 29.71
C ALA A 240 -38.72 -18.27 28.34
N LEU A 241 -37.81 -19.25 28.50
CA LEU A 241 -37.60 -20.51 27.74
C LEU A 241 -36.90 -20.47 26.37
N HIS A 242 -35.66 -20.98 26.27
CA HIS A 242 -35.36 -22.42 26.14
C HIS A 242 -33.83 -22.65 26.07
N GLU A 243 -33.30 -23.53 26.92
CA GLU A 243 -32.00 -24.17 26.74
C GLU A 243 -32.07 -25.11 25.53
N GLY A 244 -31.10 -24.98 24.62
CA GLY A 244 -30.89 -25.84 23.47
C GLY A 244 -29.39 -26.12 23.34
N THR A 245 -29.05 -27.37 23.58
CA THR A 245 -27.74 -28.00 23.45
C THR A 245 -27.18 -27.85 22.02
N GLU A 246 -26.02 -27.22 21.84
CA GLU A 246 -25.28 -27.30 20.57
C GLU A 246 -23.84 -27.76 20.76
N GLN A 247 -23.55 -28.89 20.12
CA GLN A 247 -22.27 -29.58 20.02
C GLN A 247 -21.23 -28.75 19.21
N PRO A 248 -19.92 -28.97 19.45
CA PRO A 248 -18.88 -28.23 18.76
C PRO A 248 -18.75 -28.67 17.29
N LEU A 249 -19.11 -27.78 16.36
CA LEU A 249 -18.92 -27.98 14.92
C LEU A 249 -17.43 -28.00 14.56
N ARG A 250 -16.99 -29.20 14.19
CA ARG A 250 -15.70 -29.58 13.63
C ARG A 250 -15.47 -28.89 12.28
N ASN A 251 -14.29 -28.30 12.15
CA ASN A 251 -13.74 -27.59 11.00
C ASN A 251 -13.78 -28.45 9.70
N PRO A 252 -14.47 -28.05 8.61
CA PRO A 252 -14.31 -28.70 7.32
C PRO A 252 -13.09 -28.13 6.59
N GLN A 253 -12.05 -28.95 6.44
CA GLN A 253 -10.99 -28.70 5.46
C GLN A 253 -11.59 -28.76 4.05
N ALA A 254 -11.71 -27.61 3.39
CA ALA A 254 -12.01 -27.56 1.96
C ALA A 254 -10.80 -28.09 1.17
N GLN A 255 -10.90 -29.35 0.71
CA GLN A 255 -10.00 -29.90 -0.31
C GLN A 255 -10.33 -29.27 -1.67
N VAL A 256 -9.40 -28.50 -2.22
CA VAL A 256 -9.46 -28.04 -3.62
C VAL A 256 -9.02 -29.21 -4.51
N GLN A 257 -9.96 -29.76 -5.29
CA GLN A 257 -9.68 -30.72 -6.35
C GLN A 257 -8.77 -30.09 -7.41
N ARG A 258 -7.64 -30.75 -7.70
CA ARG A 258 -6.77 -30.42 -8.83
C ARG A 258 -7.36 -30.99 -10.13
N PRO A 259 -7.39 -30.26 -11.25
CA PRO A 259 -7.61 -30.89 -12.55
C PRO A 259 -6.41 -31.78 -12.90
N LYS A 260 -6.68 -33.01 -13.39
CA LYS A 260 -5.65 -33.93 -13.90
C LYS A 260 -4.97 -33.31 -15.13
N ARG A 261 -3.64 -33.28 -15.14
CA ARG A 261 -2.85 -32.92 -16.33
C ARG A 261 -3.06 -33.99 -17.41
N PRO A 262 -3.29 -33.62 -18.69
CA PRO A 262 -3.22 -34.58 -19.77
C PRO A 262 -1.78 -35.07 -19.95
N THR A 263 -1.63 -36.37 -20.20
CA THR A 263 -0.35 -37.04 -20.48
C THR A 263 0.14 -36.70 -21.89
N LEU A 264 1.46 -36.69 -22.06
CA LEU A 264 2.20 -36.24 -23.26
C LEU A 264 1.77 -36.93 -24.59
N GLY A 265 1.04 -38.04 -24.53
CA GLY A 265 0.54 -38.77 -25.71
C GLY A 265 -0.69 -38.16 -26.40
N VAL A 266 -1.42 -37.23 -25.76
CA VAL A 266 -2.64 -36.61 -26.34
C VAL A 266 -2.33 -35.31 -27.09
N LEU A 267 -1.11 -34.78 -26.96
CA LEU A 267 -0.67 -33.52 -27.59
C LEU A 267 0.03 -33.71 -28.95
N LEU A 268 0.19 -34.96 -29.42
CA LEU A 268 0.92 -35.29 -30.65
C LEU A 268 0.06 -35.87 -31.78
N SER A 269 -1.28 -35.92 -31.64
CA SER A 269 -2.16 -36.53 -32.64
C SER A 269 -3.15 -35.59 -33.33
N THR A 270 -2.93 -34.27 -33.30
CA THR A 270 -3.80 -33.32 -34.04
C THR A 270 -2.99 -32.50 -35.05
N SER A 271 -3.22 -32.80 -36.33
CA SER A 271 -2.71 -32.10 -37.52
C SER A 271 -3.22 -30.65 -37.60
N PRO A 272 -2.44 -29.68 -38.11
CA PRO A 272 -2.77 -28.26 -38.07
C PRO A 272 -3.67 -27.83 -39.25
N GLU A 273 -4.94 -28.23 -39.29
CA GLU A 273 -5.91 -27.67 -40.26
C GLU A 273 -7.34 -27.40 -39.75
N GLU A 274 -7.66 -27.65 -38.49
CA GLU A 274 -8.98 -27.26 -37.96
C GLU A 274 -8.85 -26.30 -36.78
N GLN A 275 -8.83 -24.99 -37.07
CA GLN A 275 -9.29 -23.96 -36.14
C GLN A 275 -9.35 -22.56 -36.78
N LEU A 276 -10.51 -22.20 -37.34
CA LEU A 276 -11.24 -20.92 -37.16
C LEU A 276 -12.52 -20.92 -38.04
N PRO A 277 -13.56 -20.10 -37.79
CA PRO A 277 -14.03 -19.45 -36.55
C PRO A 277 -15.56 -19.63 -36.33
N GLN A 278 -16.07 -19.36 -35.11
CA GLN A 278 -17.42 -18.79 -34.96
C GLN A 278 -17.59 -18.03 -33.63
N ARG A 279 -18.03 -16.77 -33.75
CA ARG A 279 -18.54 -15.87 -32.71
C ARG A 279 -20.02 -16.18 -32.44
N ALA A 280 -20.49 -16.06 -31.18
CA ALA A 280 -21.75 -15.38 -30.76
C ALA A 280 -22.21 -15.79 -29.34
N GLY A 281 -22.83 -14.86 -28.59
CA GLY A 281 -23.64 -15.09 -27.37
C GLY A 281 -23.08 -14.49 -26.08
N LEU A 282 -23.17 -13.18 -25.76
CA LEU A 282 -24.33 -12.38 -25.27
C LEU A 282 -24.92 -12.86 -23.93
N ALA A 283 -24.79 -12.02 -22.88
CA ALA A 283 -25.85 -11.72 -21.90
C ALA A 283 -25.47 -10.51 -21.01
N LEU A 284 -26.00 -9.34 -21.40
CA LEU A 284 -26.21 -8.16 -20.56
C LEU A 284 -27.52 -8.36 -19.76
N GLY A 285 -27.58 -7.85 -18.54
CA GLY A 285 -28.83 -7.62 -17.80
C GLY A 285 -28.79 -6.26 -17.12
N ARG A 286 -29.51 -5.29 -17.71
CA ARG A 286 -29.88 -3.98 -17.16
C ARG A 286 -31.39 -4.02 -16.92
N GLU A 287 -31.87 -3.45 -15.82
CA GLU A 287 -33.19 -2.82 -15.79
C GLU A 287 -33.09 -1.48 -15.05
N VAL A 288 -33.52 -0.44 -15.78
CA VAL A 288 -34.15 0.77 -15.27
C VAL A 288 -35.32 1.01 -16.22
N GLN A 289 -36.53 0.95 -15.68
CA GLN A 289 -37.56 1.98 -15.83
C GLN A 289 -37.98 2.40 -14.43
#